data_AF-A0A959XBI7-F1
#
_entry.id   AF-A0A959XBI7-F1
#
_cell.length_a   1.000
_cell.length_b   1.000
_cell.length_c   1.000
_cell.angle_alpha   90.00
_cell.angle_beta   90.00
_cell.angle_gamma   90.00
#
_symmetry.space_group_name_H-M   'P 1'
#
loop_
_entity.id
_entity.type
_entity.pdbx_description
1 polymer ?
#
loop_
_entity_poly.entity_id
_entity_poly.type
_entity_poly.pdbx_seq_one_letter_code
_entity_poly.pdbx_strand_id
1 'polypeptide(L)' 'PIETDIEERVGLLNRIWTDSGRDGKPRVVVLVTSKLQPGQVERWAEAGVDECMFGLPDKSTDETLAFIEKMGGALNR' A
#
# COMPACT_ATOMS: atom_id res chain seq x y z
N PRO A 1 -4.03 1.30 -11.74
CA PRO A 1 -3.61 2.39 -10.84
C PRO A 1 -2.49 3.20 -11.49
N ILE A 2 -2.47 4.51 -11.28
CA ILE A 2 -1.61 5.42 -12.05
C ILE A 2 -0.43 5.94 -11.22
N GLU A 3 -0.54 5.92 -9.88
CA GLU A 3 0.52 6.41 -9.01
C GLU A 3 1.66 5.40 -8.86
N THR A 4 2.87 5.89 -9.09
CA THR A 4 4.15 5.24 -8.83
C THR A 4 4.88 6.00 -7.74
N ASP A 5 6.06 5.52 -7.32
CA ASP A 5 6.95 6.26 -6.41
C ASP A 5 6.24 6.67 -5.11
N ILE A 6 5.55 5.71 -4.51
CA ILE A 6 4.63 5.90 -3.38
C ILE A 6 5.30 6.65 -2.23
N GLU A 7 6.56 6.31 -1.90
CA GLU A 7 7.33 6.97 -0.86
C GLU A 7 7.44 8.48 -1.10
N GLU A 8 7.74 8.91 -2.33
CA GLU A 8 7.82 10.33 -2.70
C GLU A 8 6.44 10.99 -2.67
N ARG A 9 5.42 10.31 -3.18
CA ARG A 9 4.03 10.82 -3.21
C ARG A 9 3.46 11.03 -1.81
N VAL A 10 3.71 10.10 -0.89
CA VAL A 10 3.29 10.25 0.51
C VAL A 10 4.02 11.43 1.17
N GLY A 11 5.32 11.57 0.94
CA GLY A 11 6.09 12.72 1.43
C GLY A 11 5.54 14.06 0.93
N LEU A 12 5.23 14.15 -0.37
CA LEU A 12 4.63 15.34 -0.96
C LEU A 12 3.23 15.63 -0.39
N LEU A 13 2.39 14.60 -0.24
CA LEU A 13 1.06 14.73 0.32
C LEU A 13 1.10 15.28 1.76
N ASN A 14 1.99 14.74 2.60
CA ASN A 14 2.18 15.23 3.97
C ASN A 14 2.62 16.70 3.99
N ARG A 15 3.56 17.09 3.12
CA ARG A 15 3.98 18.50 3.01
C ARG A 15 2.80 19.41 2.65
N ILE A 16 2.06 19.07 1.59
CA ILE A 16 0.90 19.86 1.15
C ILE A 16 -0.17 19.94 2.27
N TRP A 17 -0.36 18.85 3.02
CA TRP A 17 -1.29 18.80 4.15
C TRP A 17 -0.90 19.80 5.25
N THR A 18 0.36 19.76 5.68
CA THR A 18 0.91 20.68 6.69
C THR A 18 0.92 22.12 6.20
N ASP A 19 1.35 22.37 4.97
CA ASP A 19 1.40 23.72 4.39
C ASP A 19 -0.01 24.34 4.27
N SER A 20 -1.04 23.49 4.15
CA SER A 20 -2.44 23.92 4.18
C SER A 20 -2.97 24.21 5.59
N GLY A 21 -2.14 24.11 6.63
CA GLY A 21 -2.53 24.34 8.02
C GLY A 21 -3.52 23.31 8.58
N ARG A 22 -3.54 22.09 8.03
CA ARG A 22 -4.44 21.01 8.49
C ARG A 22 -3.82 20.29 9.68
N ASP A 23 -4.65 20.02 10.68
CA ASP A 23 -4.24 19.25 11.85
C ASP A 23 -3.97 17.77 11.50
N GLY A 24 -3.08 17.15 12.29
CA GLY A 24 -2.76 15.73 12.17
C GLY A 24 -2.04 15.36 10.86
N LYS A 25 -2.27 14.12 10.40
CA LYS A 25 -1.72 13.58 9.16
C LYS A 25 -2.84 13.00 8.27
N PRO A 26 -2.69 13.04 6.94
CA PRO A 26 -3.60 12.31 6.05
C PRO A 26 -3.53 10.81 6.34
N ARG A 27 -4.68 10.12 6.22
CA ARG A 27 -4.70 8.65 6.17
C ARG A 27 -4.39 8.20 4.75
N VAL A 28 -3.40 7.33 4.59
CA VAL A 28 -2.94 6.87 3.26
C VAL A 28 -3.15 5.37 3.12
N VAL A 29 -3.91 4.98 2.10
CA VAL A 29 -4.18 3.58 1.73
C VAL A 29 -3.65 3.33 0.32
N VAL A 30 -2.77 2.34 0.17
CA VAL A 30 -2.21 1.96 -1.14
C VAL A 30 -2.96 0.77 -1.70
N LEU A 31 -3.57 0.93 -2.88
CA LEU A 31 -4.10 -0.21 -3.64
C LEU A 31 -2.96 -0.92 -4.39
N VAL A 32 -2.59 -2.09 -3.91
CA VAL A 32 -1.50 -2.90 -4.46
C VAL A 32 -2.03 -3.71 -5.64
N THR A 33 -1.56 -3.40 -6.84
CA THR A 33 -1.91 -4.15 -8.07
C THR A 33 -0.71 -4.81 -8.74
N SER A 34 0.48 -4.67 -8.15
CA SER A 34 1.72 -5.24 -8.67
C SER A 34 2.32 -6.19 -7.65
N LYS A 35 3.25 -7.03 -8.11
CA LYS A 35 4.04 -7.89 -7.23
C LYS A 35 4.93 -7.02 -6.34
N LEU A 36 4.85 -7.24 -5.03
CA LEU A 36 5.72 -6.58 -4.05
C LEU A 36 7.19 -6.96 -4.25
N GLN A 37 8.06 -5.97 -4.08
CA GLN A 37 9.49 -6.16 -3.92
C GLN A 37 9.82 -6.44 -2.44
N PRO A 38 10.96 -7.10 -2.15
CA PRO A 38 11.43 -7.26 -0.78
C PRO A 38 11.52 -5.91 -0.03
N GLY A 39 11.06 -5.90 1.22
CA GLY A 39 11.10 -4.71 2.07
C GLY A 39 10.17 -3.57 1.64
N GLN A 40 9.31 -3.76 0.63
CA GLN A 40 8.54 -2.66 0.04
C GLN A 40 7.45 -2.14 0.97
N VAL A 41 6.78 -3.04 1.70
CA VAL A 41 5.70 -2.64 2.61
C VAL A 41 6.27 -1.88 3.81
N GLU A 42 7.46 -2.28 4.28
CA GLU A 42 8.19 -1.61 5.35
C GLU A 42 8.57 -0.19 4.94
N ARG A 43 9.14 -0.02 3.74
CA ARG A 43 9.46 1.32 3.21
C ARG A 43 8.22 2.20 3.08
N TRP A 44 7.09 1.63 2.65
CA TRP A 44 5.83 2.36 2.59
C TRP A 44 5.30 2.76 3.96
N ALA A 45 5.38 1.86 4.94
CA ALA A 45 5.00 2.15 6.32
C ALA A 45 5.88 3.26 6.91
N GLU A 46 7.20 3.20 6.69
CA GLU A 46 8.16 4.24 7.08
C GLU A 46 7.87 5.60 6.41
N ALA A 47 7.44 5.57 5.14
CA ALA A 47 7.03 6.78 4.42
C ALA A 47 5.70 7.38 4.93
N GLY A 48 4.92 6.63 5.73
CA GLY A 48 3.67 7.10 6.32
C GLY A 48 2.40 6.52 5.69
N VAL A 49 2.50 5.42 4.94
CA VAL A 49 1.33 4.63 4.51
C VAL A 49 0.73 3.92 5.73
N ASP A 50 -0.59 4.03 5.90
CA ASP A 50 -1.30 3.39 7.02
C ASP A 50 -1.80 1.98 6.66
N GLU A 51 -2.12 1.72 5.39
CA GLU A 51 -2.72 0.45 4.98
C GLU A 51 -2.37 0.08 3.54
N CYS A 52 -2.18 -1.22 3.29
CA CYS A 52 -2.11 -1.80 1.96
C CYS A 52 -3.40 -2.57 1.68
N MET A 53 -4.09 -2.21 0.60
CA MET A 53 -5.29 -2.88 0.13
C MET A 53 -4.95 -3.76 -1.07
N PHE A 54 -5.33 -5.02 -1.04
CA PHE A 54 -5.14 -5.97 -2.13
C PHE A 54 -6.49 -6.36 -2.72
N GLY A 55 -6.61 -6.26 -4.05
CA GLY A 55 -7.79 -6.76 -4.74
C GLY A 55 -7.83 -8.30 -4.72
N LEU A 56 -9.02 -8.86 -4.54
CA LEU A 56 -9.24 -10.30 -4.71
C LEU A 56 -9.61 -10.58 -6.16
N PRO A 57 -9.16 -11.72 -6.73
CA PRO A 57 -9.54 -12.09 -8.08
C PRO A 57 -11.04 -12.46 -8.12
N ASP A 58 -11.70 -12.12 -9.22
CA ASP A 58 -13.04 -12.61 -9.53
C ASP A 58 -12.95 -14.05 -10.05
N LYS A 59 -12.82 -14.99 -9.12
CA LYS A 59 -12.51 -16.40 -9.35
C LYS A 59 -13.24 -17.29 -8.35
N SER A 60 -13.10 -18.61 -8.49
CA SER A 60 -13.60 -19.55 -7.48
C SER A 60 -13.03 -19.26 -6.09
N THR A 61 -13.73 -19.70 -5.05
CA THR A 61 -13.28 -19.57 -3.65
C THR A 61 -11.90 -20.19 -3.46
N ASP A 62 -11.66 -21.38 -3.99
CA ASP A 62 -10.39 -22.09 -3.84
C ASP A 62 -9.22 -21.32 -4.50
N GLU A 63 -9.43 -20.77 -5.70
CA GLU A 63 -8.43 -19.93 -6.35
C GLU A 63 -8.18 -18.62 -5.60
N THR A 64 -9.23 -18.03 -5.01
CA THR A 64 -9.12 -16.81 -4.19
C THR A 64 -8.34 -17.07 -2.91
N LEU A 65 -8.59 -18.20 -2.24
CA LEU A 65 -7.85 -18.62 -1.05
C LEU A 65 -6.37 -18.86 -1.37
N ALA A 66 -6.07 -19.57 -2.46
CA ALA A 66 -4.69 -19.78 -2.91
C ALA A 66 -3.98 -18.46 -3.24
N PHE A 67 -4.71 -17.48 -3.79
CA PHE A 67 -4.18 -16.13 -4.01
C PHE A 67 -3.85 -15.41 -2.70
N ILE A 68 -4.75 -15.46 -1.70
CA ILE A 68 -4.53 -14.86 -0.37
C ILE A 68 -3.30 -15.50 0.30
N GLU A 69 -3.18 -16.82 0.29
CA GLU A 69 -2.03 -17.54 0.86
C GLU A 69 -0.72 -17.11 0.21
N LYS A 70 -0.68 -17.02 -1.12
CA LYS A 70 0.48 -16.52 -1.87
C LYS A 70 0.86 -15.10 -1.47
N MET A 71 -0.12 -14.21 -1.26
CA MET A 71 0.16 -12.84 -0.80
C MET A 71 0.68 -12.82 0.63
N GLY A 72 0.08 -13.56 1.55
CA GLY A 72 0.57 -13.67 2.93
C GLY A 72 2.01 -14.19 3.00
N GLY A 73 2.34 -15.19 2.19
CA GLY A 73 3.70 -15.73 2.08
C GLY A 73 4.72 -14.75 1.47
N ALA A 74 4.28 -13.71 0.76
CA ALA A 74 5.15 -12.64 0.26
C ALA A 74 5.40 -11.54 1.31
N LEU A 75 4.50 -11.41 2.31
CA LEU A 75 4.59 -10.43 3.39
C LEU A 75 5.37 -10.96 4.61
N ASN A 76 5.34 -12.27 4.87
CA ASN A 76 6.04 -12.89 6.00
C ASN A 76 7.52 -13.26 5.70
N ARG A 77 8.23 -12.49 4.85
CA ARG A 77 9.61 -12.80 4.44
C ARG A 77 10.60 -11.72 4.84
#